data_AF-A0A2N2NJE0-F1
#
_entry.id   AF-A0A2N2NJE0-F1
#
_cell.length_a   1.000
_cell.length_b   1.000
_cell.length_c   1.000
_cell.angle_alpha   90.00
_cell.angle_beta   90.00
_cell.angle_gamma   90.00
#
_symmetry.space_group_name_H-M   'P 1'
#
loop_
_entity.id
_entity.type
_entity.pdbx_description
1 polymer ?
#
loop_
_entity_poly.entity_id
_entity_poly.type
_entity_poly.pdbx_seq_one_letter_code
_entity_poly.pdbx_strand_id
1 'polypeptide(L)'
;MAQEVYMDVPAVQKIASNFGKFGQTLKRIAKGLETAIMVLKATAFVGMIGNLAVASYLERIKPRVEKLAEDMIELQHDVNAAVKHYQTGDLSGSARFRS
;
A
#
# COMPACT_ATOMS: atom_id res chain seq x y z
N MET A 1 -35.76 -6.60 -14.41
CA MET A 1 -35.31 -6.80 -13.03
C MET A 1 -33.84 -6.43 -12.99
N ALA A 2 -33.48 -5.33 -12.32
CA ALA A 2 -32.08 -4.99 -12.16
C ALA A 2 -31.46 -6.03 -11.22
N GLN A 3 -30.38 -6.69 -11.65
CA GLN A 3 -29.65 -7.62 -10.79
C GLN A 3 -29.08 -6.79 -9.63
N GLU A 4 -29.62 -6.94 -8.43
CA GLU A 4 -29.05 -6.28 -7.25
C GLU A 4 -27.68 -6.91 -6.97
N VAL A 5 -26.63 -6.11 -7.15
CA VAL A 5 -25.25 -6.52 -6.87
C VAL A 5 -24.95 -6.18 -5.42
N TYR A 6 -24.90 -7.20 -4.58
CA TYR A 6 -24.55 -7.08 -3.17
C TYR A 6 -23.04 -7.23 -2.99
N MET A 7 -22.45 -6.39 -2.12
CA MET A 7 -21.05 -6.50 -1.73
C MET A 7 -20.87 -7.56 -0.62
N ASP A 8 -19.97 -8.52 -0.82
CA ASP A 8 -19.46 -9.36 0.27
C ASP A 8 -18.50 -8.54 1.13
N VAL A 9 -19.05 -7.90 2.16
CA VAL A 9 -18.31 -6.98 3.05
C VAL A 9 -17.11 -7.67 3.71
N PRO A 10 -17.23 -8.88 4.32
CA PRO A 10 -16.08 -9.59 4.86
C PRO A 10 -14.98 -9.87 3.84
N ALA A 11 -15.33 -10.30 2.62
CA ALA A 11 -14.34 -10.57 1.58
C ALA A 11 -13.63 -9.30 1.13
N VAL A 12 -14.35 -8.20 0.95
CA VAL A 12 -13.79 -6.90 0.53
C VAL A 12 -12.92 -6.28 1.63
N GLN A 13 -13.30 -6.39 2.90
CA GLN A 13 -12.46 -5.99 4.03
C GLN A 13 -11.16 -6.81 4.11
N LYS A 14 -11.21 -8.10 3.78
CA LYS A 14 -10.02 -8.95 3.71
C LYS A 14 -9.06 -8.50 2.60
N ILE A 15 -9.59 -8.07 1.45
CA ILE A 15 -8.80 -7.47 0.37
C ILE A 15 -8.12 -6.18 0.84
N ALA A 16 -8.86 -5.29 1.51
CA ALA A 16 -8.28 -4.07 2.10
C ALA A 16 -7.15 -4.38 3.10
N SER A 17 -7.35 -5.37 3.97
CA SER A 17 -6.32 -5.80 4.92
C SER A 17 -5.05 -6.31 4.22
N ASN A 18 -5.21 -7.05 3.12
CA ASN A 18 -4.08 -7.54 2.35
C ASN A 18 -3.28 -6.39 1.70
N PHE A 19 -3.96 -5.38 1.13
CA PHE A 19 -3.31 -4.18 0.62
C PHE A 19 -2.48 -3.48 1.71
N GLY A 20 -3.03 -3.33 2.91
CA GLY A 20 -2.30 -2.79 4.06
C GLY A 20 -1.06 -3.60 4.43
N LYS A 21 -1.15 -4.93 4.44
CA LYS A 21 -0.01 -5.82 4.71
C LYS A 21 1.07 -5.72 3.63
N PHE A 22 0.68 -5.65 2.36
CA PHE A 22 1.62 -5.48 1.25
C PHE A 22 2.31 -4.12 1.33
N GLY A 23 1.56 -3.03 1.53
CA GLY A 23 2.11 -1.69 1.70
C GLY A 23 3.11 -1.61 2.85
N GLN A 24 2.78 -2.17 4.03
CA GLN A 24 3.72 -2.25 5.15
C GLN A 24 4.98 -3.06 4.83
N THR A 25 4.84 -4.17 4.11
CA THR A 25 5.99 -4.99 3.70
C THR A 25 6.90 -4.23 2.75
N LEU A 26 6.34 -3.55 1.74
CA LEU A 26 7.09 -2.72 0.80
C LEU A 26 7.79 -1.55 1.52
N LYS A 27 7.13 -0.93 2.50
CA LYS A 27 7.74 0.14 3.31
C LYS A 27 8.94 -0.36 4.13
N ARG A 28 8.87 -1.59 4.65
CA ARG A 28 10.02 -2.24 5.32
C ARG A 28 11.17 -2.50 4.34
N ILE A 29 10.86 -2.95 3.12
CA ILE A 29 11.85 -3.15 2.07
C ILE A 29 12.52 -1.82 1.69
N ALA A 30 11.75 -0.75 1.49
CA ALA A 30 12.28 0.58 1.19
C ALA A 30 13.24 1.09 2.28
N LYS A 31 12.89 0.90 3.56
CA LYS A 31 13.77 1.23 4.69
C LYS A 31 15.05 0.37 4.71
N GLY A 32 14.94 -0.90 4.34
CA GLY A 32 16.09 -1.78 4.15
C GLY A 32 17.02 -1.30 3.03
N LEU A 33 16.45 -0.88 1.89
CA LEU A 33 17.20 -0.30 0.77
C LEU A 33 17.92 0.98 1.18
N GLU A 34 17.27 1.87 1.93
CA GLU A 34 17.91 3.07 2.48
C GLU A 34 19.11 2.76 3.36
N THR A 35 18.97 1.77 4.25
CA THR A 35 20.06 1.32 5.13
C THR A 35 21.22 0.75 4.29
N ALA A 36 20.92 -0.07 3.29
CA ALA A 36 21.93 -0.64 2.40
C ALA A 36 22.66 0.44 1.59
N ILE A 37 21.94 1.42 1.03
CA ILE A 37 22.53 2.57 0.32
C ILE A 37 23.49 3.33 1.24
N MET A 38 23.09 3.59 2.48
CA MET A 38 23.92 4.29 3.46
C MET A 38 25.24 3.55 3.71
N VAL A 39 25.18 2.24 3.95
CA VAL A 39 26.37 1.40 4.17
C VAL A 39 27.27 1.35 2.94
N LEU A 40 26.68 1.19 1.74
CA LEU A 40 27.43 1.15 0.49
C LEU A 40 28.13 2.48 0.20
N LYS A 41 27.47 3.62 0.46
CA LYS A 41 28.10 4.94 0.34
C LYS A 41 29.21 5.15 1.36
N ALA A 42 29.01 4.72 2.60
CA ALA A 42 30.02 4.82 3.64
C ALA A 42 31.28 3.99 3.30
N THR A 43 31.10 2.78 2.76
CA THR A 43 32.21 1.90 2.37
C THR A 43 32.86 2.29 1.03
N ALA A 44 32.17 3.00 0.15
CA ALA A 44 32.74 3.50 -1.11
C ALA A 44 33.89 4.51 -0.88
N PHE A 45 33.86 5.27 0.23
CA PHE A 45 34.96 6.17 0.63
C PHE A 45 36.28 5.43 0.95
N VAL A 46 36.23 4.13 1.26
CA VAL A 46 37.40 3.30 1.61
C VAL A 46 38.07 2.67 0.37
N GLY A 47 37.70 3.12 -0.84
CA GLY A 47 38.37 2.72 -2.10
C GLY A 47 37.61 1.71 -2.97
N MET A 48 36.39 1.30 -2.58
CA MET A 48 35.54 0.42 -3.38
C MET A 48 34.57 1.21 -4.28
N ILE A 49 35.04 1.64 -5.44
CA ILE A 49 34.21 2.35 -6.46
C ILE A 49 33.00 1.50 -6.88
N GLY A 50 33.10 0.16 -6.86
CA GLY A 50 31.99 -0.75 -7.17
C GLY A 50 30.76 -0.59 -6.26
N ASN A 51 30.96 -0.22 -4.99
CA ASN A 51 29.85 -0.01 -4.05
C ASN A 51 29.04 1.25 -4.40
N LEU A 52 29.68 2.25 -5.03
CA LEU A 52 29.04 3.47 -5.47
C LEU A 52 28.08 3.22 -6.63
N ALA A 53 28.41 2.29 -7.54
CA ALA A 53 27.53 1.85 -8.62
C ALA A 53 26.30 1.11 -8.09
N VAL A 54 26.48 0.21 -7.11
CA VAL A 54 25.37 -0.49 -6.46
C VAL A 54 24.48 0.50 -5.70
N ALA A 55 25.06 1.42 -4.93
CA ALA A 55 24.30 2.45 -4.24
C ALA A 55 23.45 3.27 -5.20
N SER A 56 24.04 3.73 -6.32
CA SER A 56 23.34 4.50 -7.35
C SER A 56 22.19 3.72 -8.00
N TYR A 57 22.36 2.40 -8.18
CA TYR A 57 21.29 1.54 -8.70
C TYR A 57 20.14 1.40 -7.69
N LEU A 58 20.45 1.14 -6.41
CA LEU A 58 19.45 1.02 -5.35
C LEU A 58 18.69 2.34 -5.15
N GLU A 59 19.35 3.48 -5.28
CA GLU A 59 18.72 4.82 -5.23
C GLU A 59 17.68 5.04 -6.33
N ARG A 60 17.84 4.43 -7.51
CA ARG A 60 16.85 4.51 -8.60
C ARG A 60 15.62 3.63 -8.34
N ILE A 61 15.77 2.58 -7.54
CA ILE A 61 14.70 1.60 -7.26
C ILE A 61 13.92 1.98 -6.02
N LYS A 62 14.60 2.44 -4.95
CA LYS A 62 13.99 2.84 -3.68
C LYS A 62 12.70 3.67 -3.85
N PRO A 63 12.65 4.78 -4.61
CA PRO A 63 11.45 5.60 -4.72
C PRO A 63 10.28 4.89 -5.40
N ARG A 64 10.55 3.90 -6.28
CA ARG A 64 9.49 3.10 -6.92
C ARG A 64 8.84 2.14 -5.93
N VAL A 65 9.64 1.56 -5.03
CA VAL A 65 9.16 0.68 -3.96
C VAL A 65 8.38 1.49 -2.92
N GLU A 66 8.86 2.69 -2.59
CA GLU A 66 8.14 3.62 -1.70
C GLU A 66 6.79 4.01 -2.27
N LYS A 67 6.75 4.44 -3.54
CA LYS A 67 5.49 4.79 -4.20
C LYS A 67 4.51 3.61 -4.22
N LEU A 68 4.97 2.41 -4.55
CA LEU A 68 4.10 1.23 -4.53
C LEU A 68 3.60 0.94 -3.11
N ALA A 69 4.42 1.15 -2.08
CA ALA A 69 4.00 0.98 -0.69
C ALA A 69 2.87 1.96 -0.31
N GLU A 70 2.98 3.22 -0.75
CA GLU A 70 1.99 4.27 -0.54
C GLU A 70 0.70 3.94 -1.28
N ASP A 71 0.77 3.60 -2.57
CA ASP A 71 -0.39 3.22 -3.39
C ASP A 71 -1.17 2.06 -2.74
N MET A 72 -0.48 1.06 -2.18
CA MET A 72 -1.15 -0.05 -1.48
C MET A 72 -1.83 0.37 -0.17
N ILE A 73 -1.25 1.33 0.56
CA ILE A 73 -1.88 1.87 1.78
C ILE A 73 -3.11 2.71 1.40
N GLU A 74 -3.01 3.51 0.35
CA GLU A 74 -4.13 4.30 -0.18
C GLU A 74 -5.28 3.39 -0.62
N LEU A 75 -5.00 2.32 -1.38
CA LEU A 75 -6.01 1.33 -1.76
C LEU A 75 -6.69 0.67 -0.55
N GLN A 76 -5.95 0.39 0.52
CA GLN A 76 -6.57 -0.09 1.76
C GLN A 76 -7.56 0.95 2.31
N HIS A 77 -7.19 2.23 2.35
CA HIS A 77 -8.05 3.30 2.85
C HIS A 77 -9.30 3.45 1.99
N ASP A 78 -9.15 3.47 0.67
CA ASP A 78 -10.25 3.63 -0.29
C ASP A 78 -11.24 2.47 -0.21
N VAL A 79 -10.75 1.23 -0.15
CA VAL A 79 -11.63 0.06 -0.03
C VAL A 79 -12.40 0.08 1.29
N ASN A 80 -11.75 0.45 2.40
CA ASN A 80 -12.44 0.59 3.69
C ASN A 80 -13.47 1.72 3.68
N ALA A 81 -13.16 2.84 3.02
CA ALA A 81 -14.10 3.94 2.85
C ALA A 81 -15.32 3.49 2.02
N ALA A 82 -15.10 2.77 0.91
CA ALA A 82 -16.16 2.22 0.08
C ALA A 82 -17.07 1.26 0.87
N VAL A 83 -16.51 0.36 1.68
CA VAL A 83 -17.27 -0.53 2.56
C VAL A 83 -18.13 0.27 3.54
N LYS A 84 -17.58 1.31 4.17
CA LYS A 84 -18.31 2.18 5.09
C LYS A 84 -19.45 2.91 4.37
N HIS A 85 -19.20 3.44 3.18
CA HIS A 85 -20.23 4.11 2.36
C HIS A 85 -21.35 3.15 1.95
N TYR A 86 -21.01 1.91 1.58
CA TYR A 86 -21.98 0.87 1.27
C TYR A 86 -22.91 0.57 2.47
N GLN A 87 -22.33 0.34 3.65
CA GLN A 87 -23.11 0.02 4.86
C GLN A 87 -23.97 1.20 5.34
N THR A 88 -23.41 2.41 5.38
CA THR A 88 -24.13 3.60 5.82
C THR A 88 -25.19 4.06 4.82
N GLY A 89 -24.91 3.92 3.52
CA GLY A 89 -25.86 4.18 2.44
C GLY A 89 -27.07 3.26 2.53
N ASP A 90 -26.84 1.96 2.75
CA ASP A 90 -27.90 0.97 2.93
C ASP A 90 -28.76 1.24 4.18
N LEU A 91 -28.15 1.61 5.31
CA LEU A 91 -28.87 2.03 6.52
C LEU A 91 -29.73 3.28 6.29
N SER A 92 -29.22 4.27 5.54
CA SER A 92 -29.97 5.50 5.22
C SER A 92 -31.11 5.25 4.23
N GLY A 93 -30.92 4.36 3.26
CA GLY A 93 -31.94 3.96 2.29
C GLY A 93 -33.04 3.12 2.94
N SER A 94 -32.67 2.12 3.73
CA SER A 94 -33.62 1.26 4.46
C SER A 94 -34.46 2.01 5.50
N ALA A 95 -34.00 3.16 6.01
CA ALA A 95 -34.78 4.03 6.88
C ALA A 95 -35.89 4.78 6.13
N ARG A 96 -35.72 5.06 4.83
CA ARG A 96 -36.74 5.75 4.01
C ARG A 96 -37.88 4.84 3.55
N PHE A 97 -37.68 3.53 3.53
CA PHE A 97 -38.69 2.54 3.10
C PHE A 97 -39.32 1.76 4.26
N ARG A 98 -38.94 2.04 5.52
CA ARG A 98 -39.65 1.58 6.72
C ARG A 98 -40.73 2.60 7.08
N SER A 99 -41.87 2.53 6.40
CA SER A 99 -43.13 3.21 6.79
C SER A 99 -44.19 2.17 7.10
#